data_AF-A0A5D2JTN5-F1
#
_entry.id   AF-A0A5D2JTN5-F1
#
_cell.length_a   1.000
_cell.length_b   1.000
_cell.length_c   1.000
_cell.angle_alpha   90.00
_cell.angle_beta   90.00
_cell.angle_gamma   90.00
#
_symmetry.space_group_name_H-M   'P 1'
#
loop_
_entity.id
_entity.type
_entity.pdbx_description
1 polymer ?
#
loop_
_entity_poly.entity_id
_entity_poly.type
_entity_poly.pdbx_seq_one_letter_code
_entity_poly.pdbx_strand_id
1 'polypeptide(L)'
;MSSKINGHVSPQPCPHLLVFRSRNGPKPFRALQDCIRVKPPGGRAAIRREPTEVPRCGTCEESSRSRLYACVACAAVFCHAPLLHSHASDHSLSIPGHEIAVDVDRAELFCCACGDQVYDRDFDAAVVLAQTVNATATTSTSGSTAMQCSVAGSQPENLRKRRRVDYRPWEPDSGEHISRGNQSIPLLDAANASLVSSTQQPWGLRGLNNLGNTCFMNSILQALLHTPPLRNYFLGDRHNRYYCQQKNGAINGTKNSRLCLACDMDALFSAVFSGDRTPYSPAKFLYSWWQHAANLASYEQQDAHEFFISMLEGIHEKVEKDKRKSQSPGSGDCCIAHRVFSGILRSDVMCMVCGFTSTTYDPCVDISLDLEPNQGGSGKSSSAKSLNSFNVEADCMRPNQNCGISTLKGCLERFTRAEKLGSDQKLFCQKCQVRQESLKQMSIRKLPLVSCFHVKRFEHSSIRKMSRKVDRIFPFDGDEQDASNDLSTEFELFAVVTHSGRLDAGHYVTYLRLSNQWYKCEDAWITQVNESIVRAAQGYMMFYVQKVLYYKESENQGTS
;
A
#
# COMPACT_ATOMS: atom_id res chain seq x y z
N MET A 1 10.68 4.85 33.51
CA MET A 1 10.40 3.43 33.83
C MET A 1 9.94 2.77 32.54
N SER A 2 10.82 2.00 31.91
CA SER A 2 10.52 1.30 30.65
C SER A 2 9.65 0.08 30.93
N SER A 3 8.44 0.06 30.38
CA SER A 3 7.58 -1.14 30.37
C SER A 3 8.19 -2.17 29.42
N LYS A 4 8.89 -3.16 29.96
CA LYS A 4 9.32 -4.35 29.22
C LYS A 4 8.11 -5.27 29.02
N ILE A 5 7.71 -5.46 27.77
CA ILE A 5 6.96 -6.65 27.34
C ILE A 5 7.91 -7.39 26.39
N ASN A 6 8.20 -8.66 26.68
CA ASN A 6 8.97 -9.60 25.86
C ASN A 6 10.46 -9.31 25.57
N GLY A 7 11.18 -8.64 26.47
CA GLY A 7 12.64 -8.82 26.60
C GLY A 7 13.53 -8.40 25.43
N HIS A 8 13.02 -7.74 24.39
CA HIS A 8 13.81 -7.20 23.27
C HIS A 8 13.82 -5.67 23.30
N VAL A 9 14.97 -5.09 22.95
CA VAL A 9 15.14 -3.64 22.79
C VAL A 9 14.51 -3.24 21.47
N SER A 10 13.29 -2.72 21.53
CA SER A 10 12.58 -2.10 20.40
C SER A 10 13.39 -0.93 19.82
N PRO A 11 13.25 -0.59 18.52
CA PRO A 11 13.74 0.68 18.03
C PRO A 11 13.01 1.79 18.79
N GLN A 12 13.71 2.45 19.72
CA GLN A 12 13.12 3.54 20.47
C GLN A 12 12.74 4.65 19.48
N PRO A 13 11.58 5.29 19.64
CA PRO A 13 11.28 6.52 18.90
C PRO A 13 12.45 7.47 19.03
N CYS A 14 12.74 8.23 17.97
CA CYS A 14 13.93 9.08 17.89
C CYS A 14 14.15 9.83 19.22
N PRO A 15 15.23 9.54 19.96
CA PRO A 15 15.43 10.11 21.29
C PRO A 15 15.58 11.64 21.20
N HIS A 16 16.16 12.13 20.10
CA HIS A 16 16.29 13.55 19.81
C HIS A 16 14.92 14.24 19.64
N LEU A 17 13.93 13.57 19.02
CA LEU A 17 12.57 14.12 18.88
C LEU A 17 11.84 14.16 20.23
N LEU A 18 12.04 13.15 21.08
CA LEU A 18 11.51 13.14 22.45
C LEU A 18 12.09 14.27 23.29
N VAL A 19 13.42 14.45 23.23
CA VAL A 19 14.11 15.56 23.92
C VAL A 19 13.60 16.90 23.39
N PHE A 20 13.48 17.06 22.07
CA PHE A 20 12.94 18.27 21.45
C PHE A 20 11.52 18.60 21.95
N ARG A 21 10.62 17.61 22.04
CA ARG A 21 9.27 17.79 22.61
C ARG A 21 9.31 18.20 24.08
N SER A 22 10.16 17.56 24.87
CA SER A 22 10.28 17.87 26.31
C SER A 22 10.70 19.32 26.56
N ARG A 23 11.51 19.90 25.65
CA ARG A 23 11.98 21.29 25.72
C ARG A 23 10.97 22.31 25.20
N ASN A 24 10.25 21.99 24.12
CA ASN A 24 9.42 22.94 23.37
C ASN A 24 7.91 22.85 23.69
N GLY A 25 7.53 22.07 24.71
CA GLY A 25 6.16 21.98 25.21
C GLY A 25 5.22 21.10 24.35
N PRO A 26 3.90 21.18 24.58
CA PRO A 26 2.95 20.20 24.04
C PRO A 26 2.61 20.38 22.55
N LYS A 27 2.90 21.54 21.94
CA LYS A 27 2.60 21.83 20.53
C LYS A 27 3.77 22.55 19.83
N PRO A 28 4.94 21.90 19.73
CA PRO A 28 6.16 22.58 19.30
C PRO A 28 6.13 22.99 17.81
N PHE A 29 5.30 22.35 17.00
CA PHE A 29 5.19 22.60 15.56
C PHE A 29 4.14 23.66 15.18
N ARG A 30 3.50 24.32 16.15
CA ARG A 30 2.42 25.29 15.86
C ARG A 30 2.92 26.47 15.03
N ALA A 31 4.13 26.97 15.29
CA ALA A 31 4.75 28.06 14.53
C ALA A 31 5.09 27.65 13.08
N LEU A 32 5.39 26.36 12.86
CA LEU A 32 5.66 25.84 11.51
C LEU A 32 4.39 25.70 10.67
N GLN A 33 3.21 25.63 11.29
CA GLN A 33 1.93 25.50 10.59
C GLN A 33 1.71 26.66 9.59
N ASP A 34 2.04 27.89 10.00
CA ASP A 34 1.91 29.09 9.15
C ASP A 34 2.94 29.12 8.01
N CYS A 35 4.00 28.33 8.15
CA CYS A 35 5.08 28.19 7.19
C CYS A 35 4.83 27.04 6.19
N ILE A 36 3.77 26.25 6.31
CA ILE A 36 3.48 25.15 5.37
C ILE A 36 2.50 25.62 4.30
N ARG A 37 2.89 25.51 3.03
CA ARG A 37 2.05 25.79 1.86
C ARG A 37 1.78 24.53 1.06
N VAL A 38 0.64 24.51 0.39
CA VAL A 38 0.19 23.40 -0.45
C VAL A 38 0.35 23.81 -1.91
N LYS A 39 1.21 23.15 -2.67
CA LYS A 39 1.38 23.40 -4.11
C LYS A 39 0.30 22.67 -4.92
N PRO A 40 -0.50 23.36 -5.75
CA PRO A 40 -1.33 22.73 -6.79
C PRO A 40 -0.50 22.43 -8.06
N PRO A 41 -0.79 21.37 -8.83
CA PRO A 41 -1.78 20.32 -8.61
C PRO A 41 -1.23 19.19 -7.72
N GLY A 42 -2.09 18.54 -6.94
CA GLY A 42 -1.71 17.34 -6.17
C GLY A 42 -1.50 17.54 -4.67
N GLY A 43 -1.68 18.74 -4.13
CA GLY A 43 -1.82 18.94 -2.69
C GLY A 43 -0.54 18.71 -1.87
N ARG A 44 0.64 18.77 -2.48
CA ARG A 44 1.91 18.55 -1.77
C ARG A 44 2.17 19.69 -0.81
N ALA A 45 2.38 19.33 0.45
CA ALA A 45 2.86 20.27 1.45
C ALA A 45 4.35 20.53 1.23
N ALA A 46 4.74 21.80 1.32
CA ALA A 46 6.11 22.26 1.24
C ALA A 46 6.25 23.48 2.15
N ILE A 47 7.47 23.86 2.50
CA ILE A 47 7.69 25.11 3.22
C ILE A 47 7.39 26.30 2.29
N ARG A 48 6.63 27.27 2.79
CA ARG A 48 6.20 28.49 2.11
C ARG A 48 7.44 29.30 1.74
N ARG A 49 7.49 29.67 0.46
CA ARG A 49 8.53 30.50 -0.14
C ARG A 49 7.95 31.35 -1.26
N GLU A 50 8.70 32.38 -1.62
CA GLU A 50 8.42 33.11 -2.83
C GLU A 50 8.69 32.23 -4.06
N PRO A 51 7.85 32.27 -5.12
CA PRO A 51 7.99 31.40 -6.29
C PRO A 51 9.33 31.51 -7.01
N THR A 52 10.02 32.65 -6.86
CA THR A 52 11.34 32.94 -7.47
C THR A 52 12.51 32.56 -6.55
N GLU A 53 12.24 32.20 -5.30
CA GLU A 53 13.26 31.89 -4.32
C GLU A 53 13.69 30.42 -4.44
N VAL A 54 14.95 30.22 -4.84
CA VAL A 54 15.55 28.88 -4.87
C VAL A 54 16.22 28.64 -3.52
N PRO A 55 15.77 27.64 -2.74
CA PRO A 55 16.39 27.33 -1.46
C PRO A 55 17.85 26.89 -1.67
N ARG A 56 18.73 27.35 -0.78
CA ARG A 56 20.16 27.02 -0.80
C ARG A 56 20.61 26.58 0.58
N CYS A 57 21.60 25.71 0.63
CA CYS A 57 22.27 25.41 1.88
C CYS A 57 23.02 26.64 2.39
N GLY A 58 22.86 27.00 3.66
CA GLY A 58 23.56 28.13 4.28
C GLY A 58 25.06 27.95 4.44
N THR A 59 25.59 26.75 4.18
CA THR A 59 27.03 26.44 4.28
C THR A 59 27.71 26.36 2.91
N CYS A 60 27.16 25.61 1.95
CA CYS A 60 27.76 25.44 0.62
C CYS A 60 27.07 26.23 -0.50
N GLU A 61 25.96 26.92 -0.21
CA GLU A 61 25.17 27.72 -1.16
C GLU A 61 24.61 26.95 -2.38
N GLU A 62 24.75 25.61 -2.39
CA GLU A 62 24.20 24.73 -3.41
C GLU A 62 22.68 24.56 -3.23
N SER A 63 21.96 24.48 -4.35
CA SER A 63 20.50 24.32 -4.41
C SER A 63 20.03 23.02 -5.07
N SER A 64 20.89 22.31 -5.81
CA SER A 64 20.44 21.32 -6.80
C SER A 64 20.89 19.88 -6.56
N ARG A 65 21.92 19.63 -5.74
CA ARG A 65 22.54 18.30 -5.63
C ARG A 65 22.04 17.45 -4.47
N SER A 66 21.41 18.03 -3.46
CA SER A 66 21.11 17.33 -2.21
C SER A 66 19.83 17.85 -1.57
N ARG A 67 19.14 16.99 -0.82
CA ARG A 67 17.90 17.39 -0.14
C ARG A 67 18.19 18.49 0.87
N LEU A 68 17.29 19.47 0.96
CA LEU A 68 17.43 20.59 1.87
C LEU A 68 16.50 20.42 3.07
N TYR A 69 16.99 20.79 4.25
CA TYR A 69 16.28 20.67 5.51
C TYR A 69 16.37 21.98 6.27
N ALA A 70 15.21 22.50 6.68
CA ALA A 70 15.12 23.70 7.50
C ALA A 70 15.08 23.31 8.98
N CYS A 71 16.06 23.77 9.77
CA CYS A 71 16.10 23.53 11.21
C CYS A 71 14.86 24.12 11.88
N VAL A 72 14.19 23.35 12.74
CA VAL A 72 12.99 23.83 13.44
C VAL A 72 13.33 24.88 14.51
N ALA A 73 14.54 24.84 15.07
CA ALA A 73 14.95 25.74 16.14
C ALA A 73 15.40 27.13 15.65
N CYS A 74 16.03 27.24 14.48
CA CYS A 74 16.59 28.50 13.98
C CYS A 74 16.22 28.86 12.53
N ALA A 75 15.42 28.03 11.85
CA ALA A 75 15.02 28.19 10.44
C ALA A 75 16.17 28.16 9.41
N ALA A 76 17.43 27.94 9.83
CA ALA A 76 18.55 27.80 8.91
C ALA A 76 18.39 26.54 8.04
N VAL A 77 18.76 26.65 6.76
CA VAL A 77 18.58 25.60 5.76
C VAL A 77 19.91 24.92 5.45
N PHE A 78 19.94 23.60 5.54
CA PHE A 78 21.15 22.81 5.30
C PHE A 78 20.88 21.65 4.34
N CYS A 79 21.89 21.27 3.57
CA CYS A 79 21.79 20.08 2.74
C CYS A 79 22.11 18.81 3.53
N HIS A 80 21.47 17.72 3.15
CA HIS A 80 21.81 16.38 3.59
C HIS A 80 21.83 15.44 2.38
N ALA A 81 22.93 14.68 2.29
CA ALA A 81 23.16 13.67 1.28
C ALA A 81 23.63 12.38 1.98
N PRO A 82 22.85 11.30 1.97
CA PRO A 82 23.17 10.08 2.74
C PRO A 82 24.53 9.43 2.40
N LEU A 83 25.06 9.67 1.19
CA LEU A 83 26.31 9.08 0.70
C LEU A 83 27.47 10.09 0.60
N LEU A 84 27.22 11.35 0.97
CA LEU A 84 28.19 12.44 0.91
C LEU A 84 28.19 13.17 2.26
N HIS A 85 28.45 14.47 2.23
CA HIS A 85 28.50 15.32 3.41
C HIS A 85 27.12 15.88 3.77
N SER A 86 26.85 16.00 5.07
CA SER A 86 25.57 16.44 5.63
C SER A 86 25.77 17.67 6.52
N HIS A 87 25.64 18.87 5.93
CA HIS A 87 25.67 20.12 6.69
C HIS A 87 24.53 20.20 7.72
N ALA A 88 23.43 19.48 7.50
CA ALA A 88 22.36 19.36 8.49
C ALA A 88 22.85 18.64 9.76
N SER A 89 23.64 17.58 9.58
CA SER A 89 24.24 16.84 10.70
C SER A 89 25.30 17.68 11.41
N ASP A 90 26.17 18.37 10.67
CA ASP A 90 27.19 19.24 11.27
C ASP A 90 26.56 20.38 12.08
N HIS A 91 25.48 20.96 11.59
CA HIS A 91 24.72 21.97 12.32
C HIS A 91 24.19 21.43 13.65
N SER A 92 23.59 20.23 13.63
CA SER A 92 23.07 19.61 14.85
C SER A 92 24.16 19.23 15.86
N LEU A 93 25.36 18.88 15.38
CA LEU A 93 26.52 18.60 16.24
C LEU A 93 27.11 19.89 16.83
N SER A 94 27.06 20.99 16.09
CA SER A 94 27.60 22.29 16.50
C SER A 94 26.70 23.00 17.52
N ILE A 95 25.38 22.79 17.45
CA ILE A 95 24.41 23.48 18.31
C ILE A 95 23.44 22.46 18.93
N PRO A 96 23.65 22.06 20.20
CA PRO A 96 22.75 21.13 20.89
C PRO A 96 21.30 21.65 20.95
N GLY A 97 20.32 20.81 20.64
CA GLY A 97 18.92 21.19 20.53
C GLY A 97 18.44 21.51 19.11
N HIS A 98 19.33 21.47 18.12
CA HIS A 98 19.03 21.72 16.70
C HIS A 98 19.01 20.42 15.87
N GLU A 99 18.63 19.31 16.49
CA GLU A 99 18.63 18.00 15.84
C GLU A 99 17.42 17.77 14.93
N ILE A 100 16.33 18.53 15.12
CA ILE A 100 15.08 18.35 14.37
C ILE A 100 14.96 19.41 13.27
N ALA A 101 14.70 18.94 12.05
CA ALA A 101 14.53 19.75 10.86
C ALA A 101 13.33 19.28 10.02
N VAL A 102 12.90 20.09 9.06
CA VAL A 102 11.81 19.79 8.14
C VAL A 102 12.34 19.76 6.71
N ASP A 103 12.02 18.71 5.97
CA ASP A 103 12.24 18.62 4.52
C ASP A 103 11.49 19.76 3.86
N VAL A 104 12.29 20.60 3.23
CA VAL A 104 11.92 21.83 2.57
C VAL A 104 10.82 21.64 1.53
N ASP A 105 10.91 20.59 0.72
CA ASP A 105 10.07 20.39 -0.46
C ASP A 105 8.87 19.48 -0.17
N ARG A 106 8.94 18.74 0.94
CA ARG A 106 7.96 17.70 1.28
C ARG A 106 7.20 17.96 2.58
N ALA A 107 7.66 18.92 3.38
CA ALA A 107 7.18 19.16 4.72
C ALA A 107 7.13 17.85 5.54
N GLU A 108 8.23 17.10 5.52
CA GLU A 108 8.44 15.86 6.27
C GLU A 108 9.44 16.12 7.39
N LEU A 109 9.23 15.57 8.59
CA LEU A 109 10.18 15.73 9.68
C LEU A 109 11.43 14.85 9.47
N PHE A 110 12.58 15.40 9.86
CA PHE A 110 13.89 14.78 9.72
C PHE A 110 14.72 15.02 10.98
N CYS A 111 15.41 13.98 11.44
CA CYS A 111 16.36 14.08 12.52
C CYS A 111 17.78 14.12 11.94
N CYS A 112 18.43 15.27 12.05
CA CYS A 112 19.79 15.51 11.55
C CYS A 112 20.85 14.67 12.24
N ALA A 113 20.61 14.34 13.52
CA ALA A 113 21.50 13.49 14.32
C ALA A 113 21.34 12.00 13.99
N CYS A 114 20.12 11.53 13.71
CA CYS A 114 19.88 10.15 13.26
C CYS A 114 20.19 9.95 11.77
N GLY A 115 20.15 11.03 10.98
CA GLY A 115 20.26 10.96 9.53
C GLY A 115 19.04 10.32 8.87
N ASP A 116 17.88 10.36 9.52
CA ASP A 116 16.67 9.67 9.08
C ASP A 116 15.41 10.52 9.27
N GLN A 117 14.39 10.22 8.46
CA GLN A 117 13.06 10.79 8.63
C GLN A 117 12.48 10.35 9.97
N VAL A 118 11.77 11.25 10.63
CA VAL A 118 11.11 10.96 11.91
C VAL A 118 9.68 11.41 11.84
N TYR A 119 8.79 10.71 12.53
CA TYR A 119 7.38 11.03 12.52
C TYR A 119 6.96 11.71 13.82
N ASP A 120 6.05 12.67 13.70
CA ASP A 120 5.38 13.28 14.82
C ASP A 120 3.90 13.55 14.51
N ARG A 121 3.01 13.05 15.38
CA ARG A 121 1.55 13.17 15.18
C ARG A 121 1.07 14.62 15.12
N ASP A 122 1.64 15.51 15.93
CA ASP A 122 1.17 16.89 15.99
C ASP A 122 1.70 17.70 14.79
N PHE A 123 2.89 17.36 14.29
CA PHE A 123 3.42 17.90 13.04
C PHE A 123 2.58 17.47 11.83
N ASP A 124 2.29 16.17 11.69
CA ASP A 124 1.50 15.67 10.56
C ASP A 124 0.07 16.20 10.60
N ALA A 125 -0.52 16.33 11.80
CA ALA A 125 -1.80 17.02 11.96
C ALA A 125 -1.71 18.48 11.46
N ALA A 126 -0.63 19.20 11.75
CA ALA A 126 -0.43 20.56 11.25
C ALA A 126 -0.29 20.61 9.72
N VAL A 127 0.44 19.66 9.12
CA VAL A 127 0.57 19.50 7.66
C VAL A 127 -0.80 19.23 7.01
N VAL A 128 -1.59 18.30 7.57
CA VAL A 128 -2.92 17.95 7.06
C VAL A 128 -3.92 19.10 7.25
N LEU A 129 -3.85 19.84 8.36
CA LEU A 129 -4.64 21.05 8.57
C LEU A 129 -4.28 22.13 7.54
N ALA A 130 -3.00 22.37 7.26
CA ALA A 130 -2.57 23.30 6.22
C ALA A 130 -3.06 22.89 4.82
N GLN A 131 -3.14 21.57 4.54
CA GLN A 131 -3.73 21.00 3.33
C GLN A 131 -5.24 21.24 3.20
N THR A 132 -5.98 21.17 4.29
CA THR A 132 -7.44 21.33 4.29
C THR A 132 -7.89 22.79 4.28
N VAL A 133 -7.17 23.71 4.96
CA VAL A 133 -7.49 25.15 4.99
C VAL A 133 -7.28 25.83 3.62
N ASN A 134 -6.25 25.43 2.87
CA ASN A 134 -6.02 25.96 1.52
C ASN A 134 -7.07 25.48 0.49
N ALA A 135 -7.72 24.33 0.73
CA ALA A 135 -8.78 23.82 -0.12
C ALA A 135 -10.10 24.59 0.05
N THR A 136 -10.35 25.19 1.23
CA THR A 136 -11.58 25.97 1.52
C THR A 136 -11.44 27.46 1.19
N ALA A 137 -10.23 28.02 1.28
CA ALA A 137 -9.95 29.42 0.92
C ALA A 137 -10.14 29.75 -0.58
N THR A 138 -10.20 28.74 -1.45
CA THR A 138 -10.50 28.93 -2.88
C THR A 138 -12.00 28.99 -3.20
N THR A 139 -12.88 28.81 -2.21
CA THR A 139 -14.35 28.82 -2.38
C THR A 139 -15.09 29.97 -1.69
N SER A 140 -14.41 30.86 -0.97
CA SER A 140 -15.05 32.02 -0.32
C SER A 140 -14.45 33.33 -0.82
N THR A 141 -15.05 33.93 -1.84
CA THR A 141 -14.87 35.36 -2.13
C THR A 141 -16.22 36.05 -2.04
N SER A 142 -16.54 36.57 -0.85
CA SER A 142 -17.48 37.68 -0.66
C SER A 142 -17.30 38.27 0.75
N GLY A 143 -16.74 39.48 0.84
CA GLY A 143 -16.90 40.40 1.98
C GLY A 143 -15.62 40.86 2.70
N SER A 144 -15.08 42.02 2.27
CA SER A 144 -14.53 43.17 3.05
C SER A 144 -13.45 42.92 4.14
N THR A 145 -12.33 43.66 4.31
CA THR A 145 -11.91 45.02 3.90
C THR A 145 -10.36 45.17 4.04
N ALA A 146 -9.74 45.84 3.06
CA ALA A 146 -8.50 46.66 3.07
C ALA A 146 -7.15 46.15 3.64
N MET A 147 -6.15 46.01 2.76
CA MET A 147 -5.04 46.98 2.62
C MET A 147 -4.32 46.82 1.26
N GLN A 148 -4.05 47.96 0.60
CA GLN A 148 -3.55 48.09 -0.77
C GLN A 148 -2.02 47.99 -0.84
N CYS A 149 -1.50 47.34 -1.88
CA CYS A 149 -0.27 47.77 -2.55
C CYS A 149 -0.39 47.48 -4.05
N SER A 150 -0.25 48.54 -4.83
CA SER A 150 -0.46 48.62 -6.28
C SER A 150 0.85 48.54 -7.04
N VAL A 151 1.00 47.55 -7.92
CA VAL A 151 1.89 47.65 -9.09
C VAL A 151 1.16 47.05 -10.29
N ALA A 152 1.02 47.85 -11.34
CA ALA A 152 0.33 47.54 -12.59
C ALA A 152 1.29 46.86 -13.57
N GLY A 153 0.81 45.86 -14.31
CA GLY A 153 1.50 45.35 -15.51
C GLY A 153 1.19 43.90 -15.89
N SER A 154 0.36 43.73 -16.93
CA SER A 154 0.00 42.50 -17.66
C SER A 154 -0.90 41.48 -16.93
N GLN A 155 -2.12 41.33 -17.46
CA GLN A 155 -3.15 40.40 -16.99
C GLN A 155 -2.66 38.94 -17.06
N PRO A 156 -2.77 38.14 -15.99
CA PRO A 156 -2.86 36.69 -16.13
C PRO A 156 -4.31 36.33 -16.47
N GLU A 157 -4.48 35.64 -17.60
CA GLU A 157 -5.74 35.03 -17.99
C GLU A 157 -6.36 34.24 -16.83
N ASN A 158 -7.67 34.41 -16.68
CA ASN A 158 -8.47 33.81 -15.63
C ASN A 158 -8.43 32.27 -15.65
N LEU A 159 -7.49 31.65 -14.93
CA LEU A 159 -7.44 30.20 -14.69
C LEU A 159 -8.34 29.73 -13.53
N ARG A 160 -9.49 30.40 -13.31
CA ARG A 160 -10.55 29.90 -12.42
C ARG A 160 -11.66 29.30 -13.27
N LYS A 161 -11.93 28.01 -12.99
CA LYS A 161 -12.95 27.11 -13.58
C LYS A 161 -12.47 26.35 -14.82
N ARG A 162 -11.69 25.28 -14.61
CA ARG A 162 -12.13 24.01 -15.24
C ARG A 162 -13.41 23.60 -14.51
N ARG A 163 -14.54 24.14 -14.98
CA ARG A 163 -15.86 23.59 -14.67
C ARG A 163 -15.74 22.12 -15.08
N ARG A 164 -15.73 21.20 -14.12
CA ARG A 164 -15.98 19.79 -14.45
C ARG A 164 -17.31 19.80 -15.15
N VAL A 165 -17.27 19.39 -16.41
CA VAL A 165 -18.44 19.35 -17.27
C VAL A 165 -19.39 18.35 -16.60
N ASP A 166 -20.64 18.77 -16.37
CA ASP A 166 -21.69 17.80 -16.05
C ASP A 166 -21.62 16.69 -17.10
N TYR A 167 -21.71 15.43 -16.68
CA TYR A 167 -21.57 14.31 -17.60
C TYR A 167 -22.48 14.50 -18.81
N ARG A 168 -21.86 14.72 -19.97
CA ARG A 168 -22.46 14.68 -21.29
C ARG A 168 -21.66 13.65 -22.09
N PRO A 169 -22.31 12.86 -22.95
CA PRO A 169 -21.59 12.07 -23.94
C PRO A 169 -20.54 12.96 -24.63
N TRP A 170 -19.29 12.51 -24.63
CA TRP A 170 -18.20 13.31 -25.18
C TRP A 170 -18.34 13.37 -26.70
N GLU A 171 -18.40 14.59 -27.24
CA GLU A 171 -18.29 14.87 -28.66
C GLU A 171 -17.08 15.79 -28.87
N PRO A 172 -16.16 15.47 -29.79
CA PRO A 172 -14.94 16.25 -30.01
C PRO A 172 -15.25 17.65 -30.55
N ASP A 173 -14.55 18.66 -30.02
CA ASP A 173 -14.54 20.04 -30.56
C ASP A 173 -13.77 20.06 -31.89
N SER A 174 -14.13 20.97 -32.81
CA SER A 174 -13.32 21.44 -33.95
C SER A 174 -11.80 21.55 -33.69
N GLY A 175 -11.34 21.98 -32.51
CA GLY A 175 -9.92 21.98 -32.14
C GLY A 175 -9.35 20.59 -31.76
N GLU A 176 -10.18 19.71 -31.20
CA GLU A 176 -9.85 18.31 -30.91
C GLU A 176 -9.87 17.45 -32.17
N HIS A 177 -10.68 17.81 -33.17
CA HIS A 177 -10.63 17.20 -34.51
C HIS A 177 -9.27 17.39 -35.18
N ILE A 178 -8.63 18.55 -34.98
CA ILE A 178 -7.28 18.83 -35.49
C ILE A 178 -6.22 18.07 -34.67
N SER A 179 -6.42 17.95 -33.35
CA SER A 179 -5.51 17.24 -32.44
C SER A 179 -5.59 15.70 -32.55
N ARG A 180 -6.73 15.15 -33.00
CA ARG A 180 -6.90 13.74 -33.40
C ARG A 180 -6.16 13.39 -34.68
N GLY A 181 -5.83 14.37 -35.51
CA GLY A 181 -5.07 14.15 -36.73
C GLY A 181 -3.60 13.83 -36.49
N ASN A 182 -3.00 14.28 -35.38
CA ASN A 182 -1.53 14.27 -35.30
C ASN A 182 -0.86 13.83 -33.98
N GLN A 183 -1.54 13.54 -32.86
CA GLN A 183 -0.83 13.05 -31.65
C GLN A 183 -1.69 12.53 -30.48
N SER A 184 -2.85 11.93 -30.72
CA SER A 184 -3.59 11.23 -29.65
C SER A 184 -3.55 9.72 -29.87
N ILE A 185 -2.74 9.02 -29.06
CA ILE A 185 -2.74 7.56 -28.99
C ILE A 185 -3.88 7.16 -28.03
N PRO A 186 -4.88 6.37 -28.47
CA PRO A 186 -5.87 5.79 -27.57
C PRO A 186 -5.17 4.93 -26.50
N LEU A 187 -5.80 4.78 -25.33
CA LEU A 187 -5.41 3.71 -24.42
C LEU A 187 -5.55 2.38 -25.18
N LEU A 188 -4.39 1.79 -25.51
CA LEU A 188 -4.16 0.50 -26.19
C LEU A 188 -4.15 0.56 -27.72
N ASP A 189 -2.94 0.50 -28.27
CA ASP A 189 -2.68 -0.33 -29.46
C ASP A 189 -1.26 -0.91 -29.37
N ALA A 190 -1.16 -2.15 -28.86
CA ALA A 190 0.11 -2.86 -28.74
C ALA A 190 0.72 -3.27 -30.09
N ALA A 191 -0.04 -3.13 -31.19
CA ALA A 191 0.41 -3.47 -32.53
C ALA A 191 1.33 -2.43 -33.17
N ASN A 192 1.29 -1.16 -32.73
CA ASN A 192 2.08 -0.07 -33.32
C ASN A 192 3.27 0.39 -32.46
N ALA A 193 3.62 -0.36 -31.42
CA ALA A 193 4.78 -0.08 -30.56
C ALA A 193 6.14 -0.20 -31.28
N SER A 194 6.17 -0.66 -32.53
CA SER A 194 7.38 -0.88 -33.32
C SER A 194 8.04 0.41 -33.87
N LEU A 195 7.43 1.58 -33.71
CA LEU A 195 7.93 2.84 -34.31
C LEU A 195 8.20 4.00 -33.35
N VAL A 196 8.08 3.82 -32.01
CA VAL A 196 8.47 4.84 -31.03
C VAL A 196 9.43 4.25 -30.00
N SER A 197 10.71 4.16 -30.38
CA SER A 197 11.80 3.83 -29.47
C SER A 197 12.16 5.03 -28.59
N SER A 198 11.53 5.14 -27.41
CA SER A 198 12.14 5.73 -26.20
C SER A 198 11.33 5.41 -24.92
N THR A 199 11.82 4.47 -24.10
CA THR A 199 11.79 4.53 -22.61
C THR A 199 10.50 4.94 -21.87
N GLN A 200 9.30 4.63 -22.34
CA GLN A 200 8.08 4.94 -21.56
C GLN A 200 7.69 3.76 -20.66
N GLN A 201 8.09 3.84 -19.40
CA GLN A 201 7.59 2.93 -18.35
C GLN A 201 6.05 2.97 -18.30
N PRO A 202 5.37 1.86 -17.96
CA PRO A 202 3.92 1.82 -17.78
C PRO A 202 3.36 2.95 -16.90
N TRP A 203 2.13 3.38 -17.19
CA TRP A 203 1.43 4.40 -16.40
C TRP A 203 1.10 3.88 -15.00
N GLY A 204 1.11 4.78 -14.02
CA GLY A 204 0.90 4.44 -12.62
C GLY A 204 2.13 3.87 -11.90
N LEU A 205 3.22 3.55 -12.61
CA LEU A 205 4.49 3.22 -11.97
C LEU A 205 5.12 4.46 -11.36
N ARG A 206 4.92 4.61 -10.05
CA ARG A 206 5.41 5.74 -9.25
C ARG A 206 5.83 5.27 -7.86
N GLY A 207 7.07 5.59 -7.46
CA GLY A 207 7.57 5.24 -6.13
C GLY A 207 6.82 5.95 -5.01
N LEU A 208 6.78 5.35 -3.82
CA LEU A 208 6.21 5.91 -2.60
C LEU A 208 7.30 6.17 -1.58
N ASN A 209 7.40 7.41 -1.09
CA ASN A 209 8.43 7.76 -0.13
C ASN A 209 8.22 7.01 1.20
N ASN A 210 9.31 6.53 1.77
CA ASN A 210 9.28 5.94 3.10
C ASN A 210 9.34 7.05 4.15
N LEU A 211 8.26 7.21 4.92
CA LEU A 211 8.10 8.21 5.97
C LEU A 211 8.61 7.69 7.32
N GLY A 212 9.78 7.04 7.32
CA GLY A 212 10.38 6.33 8.45
C GLY A 212 10.23 4.81 8.32
N ASN A 213 9.22 4.23 8.95
CA ASN A 213 8.98 2.77 9.01
C ASN A 213 7.77 2.31 8.20
N THR A 214 7.52 2.96 7.06
CA THR A 214 6.27 2.81 6.30
C THR A 214 6.33 1.84 5.13
N CYS A 215 7.41 1.07 4.98
CA CYS A 215 7.55 0.09 3.89
C CYS A 215 6.41 -0.93 3.83
N PHE A 216 5.86 -1.36 4.98
CA PHE A 216 4.68 -2.24 5.04
C PHE A 216 3.47 -1.61 4.33
N MET A 217 3.19 -0.32 4.60
CA MET A 217 2.11 0.44 3.97
C MET A 217 2.39 0.62 2.48
N ASN A 218 3.59 1.09 2.12
CA ASN A 218 3.96 1.33 0.73
C ASN A 218 3.81 0.07 -0.12
N SER A 219 4.25 -1.08 0.40
CA SER A 219 4.18 -2.36 -0.30
C SER A 219 2.73 -2.76 -0.65
N ILE A 220 1.80 -2.59 0.29
CA ILE A 220 0.38 -2.90 0.08
C ILE A 220 -0.28 -1.84 -0.79
N LEU A 221 0.02 -0.56 -0.60
CA LEU A 221 -0.52 0.51 -1.45
C LEU A 221 -0.12 0.30 -2.92
N GLN A 222 1.11 -0.14 -3.21
CA GLN A 222 1.52 -0.49 -4.57
C GLN A 222 0.68 -1.64 -5.15
N ALA A 223 0.44 -2.71 -4.39
CA ALA A 223 -0.42 -3.81 -4.84
C ALA A 223 -1.87 -3.35 -5.13
N LEU A 224 -2.42 -2.49 -4.27
CA LEU A 224 -3.78 -1.97 -4.40
C LEU A 224 -3.92 -0.97 -5.57
N LEU A 225 -2.94 -0.09 -5.78
CA LEU A 225 -2.92 0.88 -6.88
C LEU A 225 -2.93 0.19 -8.25
N HIS A 226 -2.36 -1.00 -8.33
CA HIS A 226 -2.30 -1.81 -9.54
C HIS A 226 -3.38 -2.90 -9.60
N THR A 227 -4.35 -2.87 -8.69
CA THR A 227 -5.54 -3.73 -8.75
C THR A 227 -6.57 -3.14 -9.73
N PRO A 228 -6.84 -3.75 -10.90
CA PRO A 228 -7.63 -3.10 -11.96
C PRO A 228 -9.05 -2.69 -11.55
N PRO A 229 -9.84 -3.50 -10.82
CA PRO A 229 -11.16 -3.09 -10.34
C PRO A 229 -11.14 -1.86 -9.42
N LEU A 230 -10.14 -1.75 -8.54
CA LEU A 230 -9.98 -0.57 -7.68
C LEU A 230 -9.58 0.65 -8.49
N ARG A 231 -8.59 0.50 -9.38
CA ARG A 231 -8.15 1.55 -10.29
C ARG A 231 -9.32 2.13 -11.07
N ASN A 232 -10.11 1.28 -11.71
CA ASN A 232 -11.26 1.70 -12.51
C ASN A 232 -12.36 2.36 -11.66
N TYR A 233 -12.55 1.91 -10.41
CA TYR A 233 -13.50 2.51 -9.48
C TYR A 233 -13.13 3.94 -9.09
N PHE A 234 -11.89 4.17 -8.65
CA PHE A 234 -11.46 5.49 -8.21
C PHE A 234 -11.24 6.45 -9.38
N LEU A 235 -10.57 6.01 -10.45
CA LEU A 235 -10.36 6.84 -11.65
C LEU A 235 -11.66 7.10 -12.41
N GLY A 236 -12.67 6.24 -12.28
CA GLY A 236 -14.02 6.43 -12.82
C GLY A 236 -14.94 7.31 -11.96
N ASP A 237 -14.38 8.05 -10.99
CA ASP A 237 -15.08 9.00 -10.09
C ASP A 237 -16.25 8.37 -9.30
N ARG A 238 -16.21 7.04 -9.07
CA ARG A 238 -17.25 6.34 -8.27
C ARG A 238 -17.18 6.66 -6.78
N HIS A 239 -16.04 7.16 -6.30
CA HIS A 239 -15.90 7.80 -5.00
C HIS A 239 -15.28 9.20 -5.16
N ASN A 240 -16.11 10.17 -5.55
CA ASN A 240 -15.64 11.54 -5.67
C ASN A 240 -15.38 12.16 -4.29
N ARG A 241 -14.10 12.45 -3.99
CA ARG A 241 -13.71 13.01 -2.70
C ARG A 241 -14.32 14.39 -2.40
N TYR A 242 -14.61 15.21 -3.41
CA TYR A 242 -15.18 16.55 -3.21
C TYR A 242 -16.65 16.46 -2.77
N TYR A 243 -17.45 15.60 -3.44
CA TYR A 243 -18.82 15.35 -3.02
C TYR A 243 -18.89 14.64 -1.66
N CYS A 244 -17.96 13.72 -1.39
CA CYS A 244 -17.88 13.05 -0.09
C CYS A 244 -17.57 14.05 1.03
N GLN A 245 -16.62 14.97 0.83
CA GLN A 245 -16.27 16.00 1.81
C GLN A 245 -17.43 16.99 2.03
N GLN A 246 -18.15 17.37 0.98
CA GLN A 246 -19.32 18.26 1.08
C GLN A 246 -20.47 17.63 1.86
N LYS A 247 -20.83 16.36 1.57
CA LYS A 247 -21.86 15.64 2.33
C LYS A 247 -21.53 15.50 3.81
N ASN A 248 -20.25 15.34 4.15
CA ASN A 248 -19.79 15.18 5.52
C ASN A 248 -19.65 16.50 6.29
N GLY A 249 -19.64 17.66 5.61
CA GLY A 249 -19.53 18.98 6.24
C GLY A 249 -20.84 19.54 6.83
N ALA A 250 -21.98 18.84 6.64
CA ALA A 250 -23.30 19.36 6.98
C ALA A 250 -23.92 18.79 8.26
N ILE A 251 -23.28 17.81 8.94
CA ILE A 251 -23.87 17.16 10.11
C ILE A 251 -23.15 17.63 11.38
N ASN A 252 -23.75 18.63 12.02
CA ASN A 252 -23.51 19.10 13.39
C ASN A 252 -22.13 19.71 13.72
N GLY A 253 -21.97 21.00 13.40
CA GLY A 253 -21.39 22.05 14.27
C GLY A 253 -20.00 21.86 14.91
N THR A 254 -19.33 20.74 14.68
CA THR A 254 -17.99 20.42 15.17
C THR A 254 -17.09 20.38 13.95
N LYS A 255 -16.11 21.29 13.91
CA LYS A 255 -15.17 21.49 12.79
C LYS A 255 -14.16 20.33 12.62
N ASN A 256 -14.57 19.08 12.84
CA ASN A 256 -13.77 17.91 12.52
C ASN A 256 -14.29 17.32 11.21
N SER A 257 -13.73 17.77 10.09
CA SER A 257 -13.92 17.11 8.79
C SER A 257 -13.57 15.63 8.97
N ARG A 258 -14.57 14.75 8.97
CA ARG A 258 -14.37 13.32 9.21
C ARG A 258 -13.50 12.75 8.09
N LEU A 259 -12.27 12.38 8.46
CA LEU A 259 -11.27 11.77 7.59
C LEU A 259 -11.87 10.56 6.85
N CYS A 260 -11.47 10.36 5.61
CA CYS A 260 -12.07 9.41 4.71
C CYS A 260 -10.99 8.67 3.96
N LEU A 261 -10.74 7.41 4.33
CA LEU A 261 -9.71 6.62 3.66
C LEU A 261 -10.01 6.46 2.16
N ALA A 262 -11.28 6.32 1.77
CA ALA A 262 -11.64 6.29 0.36
C ALA A 262 -11.36 7.62 -0.39
N CYS A 263 -11.44 8.78 0.27
CA CYS A 263 -11.05 10.06 -0.34
C CYS A 263 -9.54 10.19 -0.50
N ASP A 264 -8.78 9.65 0.46
CA ASP A 264 -7.32 9.65 0.40
C ASP A 264 -6.83 8.63 -0.63
N MET A 265 -7.53 7.51 -0.81
CA MET A 265 -7.30 6.59 -1.94
C MET A 265 -7.58 7.26 -3.28
N ASP A 266 -8.73 7.93 -3.45
CA ASP A 266 -9.02 8.71 -4.66
C ASP A 266 -7.91 9.74 -4.96
N ALA A 267 -7.40 10.40 -3.93
CA ALA A 267 -6.26 11.30 -4.05
C ALA A 267 -4.97 10.61 -4.48
N LEU A 268 -4.69 9.44 -3.91
CA LEU A 268 -3.51 8.64 -4.23
C LEU A 268 -3.57 8.12 -5.68
N PHE A 269 -4.70 7.55 -6.11
CA PHE A 269 -4.91 7.13 -7.51
C PHE A 269 -4.73 8.30 -8.47
N SER A 270 -5.35 9.45 -8.19
CA SER A 270 -5.19 10.65 -9.01
C SER A 270 -3.73 11.11 -9.11
N ALA A 271 -2.97 11.03 -8.01
CA ALA A 271 -1.57 11.45 -7.99
C ALA A 271 -0.66 10.46 -8.73
N VAL A 272 -0.85 9.16 -8.51
CA VAL A 272 -0.03 8.09 -9.10
C VAL A 272 -0.23 8.00 -10.61
N PHE A 273 -1.46 8.21 -11.10
CA PHE A 273 -1.81 8.19 -12.51
C PHE A 273 -1.77 9.58 -13.18
N SER A 274 -1.19 10.60 -12.53
CA SER A 274 -1.08 11.96 -13.10
C SER A 274 -0.01 12.12 -14.20
N GLY A 275 0.81 11.10 -14.43
CA GLY A 275 1.97 11.14 -15.33
C GLY A 275 3.27 11.59 -14.65
N ASP A 276 3.20 12.16 -13.45
CA ASP A 276 4.38 12.53 -12.67
C ASP A 276 5.07 11.30 -12.06
N ARG A 277 6.38 11.17 -12.31
CA ARG A 277 7.22 10.06 -11.90
C ARG A 277 7.99 10.30 -10.60
N THR A 278 7.99 11.53 -10.09
CA THR A 278 8.66 11.83 -8.82
C THR A 278 8.05 11.02 -7.68
N PRO A 279 8.82 10.45 -6.74
CA PRO A 279 8.24 9.68 -5.65
C PRO A 279 7.17 10.45 -4.86
N TYR A 280 6.02 9.82 -4.62
CA TYR A 280 4.88 10.42 -3.91
C TYR A 280 4.94 10.13 -2.41
N SER A 281 4.60 11.11 -1.57
CA SER A 281 4.55 10.95 -0.11
C SER A 281 3.11 10.78 0.37
N PRO A 282 2.68 9.56 0.78
CA PRO A 282 1.33 9.30 1.25
C PRO A 282 1.06 9.77 2.70
N ALA A 283 1.64 10.89 3.14
CA ALA A 283 1.57 11.38 4.52
C ALA A 283 0.13 11.63 5.00
N LYS A 284 -0.70 12.24 4.14
CA LYS A 284 -2.11 12.48 4.45
C LYS A 284 -2.89 11.17 4.63
N PHE A 285 -2.61 10.17 3.79
CA PHE A 285 -3.23 8.85 3.89
C PHE A 285 -2.80 8.16 5.20
N LEU A 286 -1.51 8.18 5.51
CA LEU A 286 -0.95 7.61 6.74
C LEU A 286 -1.61 8.22 7.99
N TYR A 287 -1.74 9.55 8.03
CA TYR A 287 -2.45 10.24 9.10
C TYR A 287 -3.91 9.80 9.22
N SER A 288 -4.65 9.77 8.10
CA SER A 288 -6.04 9.30 8.09
C SER A 288 -6.18 7.85 8.55
N TRP A 289 -5.25 6.97 8.18
CA TRP A 289 -5.26 5.57 8.57
C TRP A 289 -5.03 5.42 10.07
N TRP A 290 -4.07 6.14 10.65
CA TRP A 290 -3.85 6.13 12.08
C TRP A 290 -5.02 6.67 12.91
N GLN A 291 -5.82 7.58 12.37
CA GLN A 291 -7.05 8.01 13.05
C GLN A 291 -8.13 6.92 13.02
N HIS A 292 -8.12 6.06 12.01
CA HIS A 292 -9.02 4.90 11.93
C HIS A 292 -8.52 3.72 12.78
N ALA A 293 -7.23 3.41 12.71
CA ALA A 293 -6.57 2.32 13.40
C ALA A 293 -5.61 2.85 14.48
N ALA A 294 -6.16 3.50 15.51
CA ALA A 294 -5.37 4.17 16.54
C ALA A 294 -4.47 3.22 17.36
N ASN A 295 -4.83 1.94 17.45
CA ASN A 295 -4.01 0.88 18.06
C ASN A 295 -2.74 0.56 17.26
N LEU A 296 -2.75 0.80 15.94
CA LEU A 296 -1.62 0.60 15.03
C LEU A 296 -0.86 1.90 14.76
N ALA A 297 -1.25 2.99 15.42
CA ALA A 297 -0.65 4.31 15.28
C ALA A 297 0.66 4.44 16.07
N SER A 298 1.73 3.90 15.49
CA SER A 298 3.07 3.95 16.07
C SER A 298 4.13 4.29 15.02
N TYR A 299 5.34 4.63 15.49
CA TYR A 299 6.53 4.72 14.63
C TYR A 299 7.10 3.33 14.29
N GLU A 300 6.54 2.26 14.86
CA GLU A 300 7.06 0.91 14.70
C GLU A 300 6.59 0.33 13.37
N GLN A 301 7.42 -0.51 12.77
CA GLN A 301 7.00 -1.30 11.61
C GLN A 301 5.80 -2.17 12.01
N GLN A 302 4.77 -2.19 11.17
CA GLN A 302 3.58 -3.02 11.35
C GLN A 302 3.58 -4.18 10.37
N ASP A 303 2.75 -5.17 10.63
CA ASP A 303 2.53 -6.27 9.71
C ASP A 303 1.75 -5.80 8.46
N ALA A 304 2.24 -6.15 7.27
CA ALA A 304 1.63 -5.71 6.02
C ALA A 304 0.25 -6.36 5.78
N HIS A 305 0.01 -7.59 6.26
CA HIS A 305 -1.29 -8.25 6.19
C HIS A 305 -2.29 -7.55 7.12
N GLU A 306 -1.89 -7.22 8.35
CA GLU A 306 -2.74 -6.46 9.28
C GLU A 306 -3.11 -5.08 8.72
N PHE A 307 -2.15 -4.37 8.12
CA PHE A 307 -2.42 -3.11 7.41
C PHE A 307 -3.42 -3.29 6.26
N PHE A 308 -3.27 -4.33 5.43
CA PHE A 308 -4.18 -4.62 4.34
C PHE A 308 -5.62 -4.83 4.83
N ILE A 309 -5.82 -5.66 5.86
CA ILE A 309 -7.15 -5.93 6.43
C ILE A 309 -7.75 -4.65 7.03
N SER A 310 -6.99 -3.94 7.87
CA SER A 310 -7.40 -2.68 8.50
C SER A 310 -7.82 -1.62 7.47
N MET A 311 -7.12 -1.55 6.35
CA MET A 311 -7.42 -0.63 5.26
C MET A 311 -8.73 -0.97 4.55
N LEU A 312 -9.00 -2.26 4.26
CA LEU A 312 -10.26 -2.68 3.64
C LEU A 312 -11.46 -2.39 4.56
N GLU A 313 -11.31 -2.63 5.86
CA GLU A 313 -12.30 -2.27 6.88
C GLU A 313 -12.56 -0.76 6.89
N GLY A 314 -11.51 0.05 6.82
CA GLY A 314 -11.62 1.51 6.77
C GLY A 314 -12.31 2.06 5.52
N ILE A 315 -12.22 1.35 4.39
CA ILE A 315 -13.03 1.66 3.20
C ILE A 315 -14.49 1.25 3.40
N HIS A 316 -14.75 0.14 4.11
CA HIS A 316 -16.09 -0.36 4.37
C HIS A 316 -16.88 0.48 5.37
N GLU A 317 -16.29 0.91 6.50
CA GLU A 317 -16.98 1.58 7.61
C GLU A 317 -17.77 2.84 7.19
N LYS A 318 -17.30 3.55 6.15
CA LYS A 318 -17.97 4.76 5.66
C LYS A 318 -19.18 4.49 4.78
N VAL A 319 -19.28 3.31 4.16
CA VAL A 319 -20.38 2.98 3.23
C VAL A 319 -21.65 2.55 3.98
N GLU A 320 -21.50 1.90 5.13
CA GLU A 320 -22.63 1.50 6.00
C GLU A 320 -23.34 2.72 6.63
N LYS A 321 -22.60 3.80 6.94
CA LYS A 321 -23.20 5.04 7.49
C LYS A 321 -24.08 5.78 6.47
N ASP A 322 -23.82 5.59 5.17
CA ASP A 322 -24.60 6.21 4.08
C ASP A 322 -25.81 5.36 3.63
N LYS A 323 -25.85 4.06 3.96
CA LYS A 323 -26.93 3.15 3.57
C LYS A 323 -27.69 2.61 4.80
N ARG A 324 -28.76 3.31 5.20
CA ARG A 324 -29.83 2.74 6.06
C ARG A 324 -30.67 1.68 5.33
N LYS A 325 -30.08 0.75 4.59
CA LYS A 325 -30.81 -0.37 3.96
C LYS A 325 -30.09 -1.69 4.21
N SER A 326 -30.84 -2.59 4.84
CA SER A 326 -30.58 -4.01 5.07
C SER A 326 -30.02 -4.70 3.81
N GLN A 327 -28.70 -4.84 3.74
CA GLN A 327 -28.11 -5.90 2.94
C GLN A 327 -27.90 -7.10 3.86
N SER A 328 -28.27 -8.29 3.38
CA SER A 328 -27.97 -9.54 4.06
C SER A 328 -26.46 -9.65 4.29
N PRO A 329 -26.00 -9.98 5.52
CA PRO A 329 -24.58 -10.18 5.79
C PRO A 329 -24.02 -11.24 4.83
N GLY A 330 -23.00 -10.88 4.05
CA GLY A 330 -22.33 -11.79 3.11
C GLY A 330 -22.61 -11.59 1.61
N SER A 331 -23.37 -10.58 1.19
CA SER A 331 -23.64 -10.33 -0.25
C SER A 331 -22.40 -9.89 -1.06
N GLY A 332 -21.31 -9.46 -0.42
CA GLY A 332 -20.11 -8.95 -1.11
C GLY A 332 -20.30 -7.64 -1.89
N ASP A 333 -21.50 -7.06 -1.92
CA ASP A 333 -21.87 -5.91 -2.75
C ASP A 333 -21.99 -4.58 -1.97
N CYS A 334 -21.63 -4.57 -0.68
CA CYS A 334 -21.85 -3.39 0.16
C CYS A 334 -20.92 -2.22 -0.20
N CYS A 335 -19.63 -2.51 -0.48
CA CYS A 335 -18.61 -1.52 -0.83
C CYS A 335 -17.63 -2.06 -1.89
N ILE A 336 -16.77 -1.18 -2.43
CA ILE A 336 -15.79 -1.58 -3.44
C ILE A 336 -14.80 -2.63 -2.93
N ALA A 337 -14.37 -2.55 -1.66
CA ALA A 337 -13.47 -3.52 -1.06
C ALA A 337 -14.06 -4.93 -1.09
N HIS A 338 -15.30 -5.11 -0.62
CA HIS A 338 -15.97 -6.40 -0.66
C HIS A 338 -16.29 -6.87 -2.08
N ARG A 339 -16.63 -5.96 -3.00
CA ARG A 339 -16.87 -6.34 -4.41
C ARG A 339 -15.64 -6.92 -5.08
N VAL A 340 -14.45 -6.45 -4.70
CA VAL A 340 -13.19 -6.86 -5.31
C VAL A 340 -12.60 -8.07 -4.61
N PHE A 341 -12.55 -8.05 -3.28
CA PHE A 341 -11.80 -9.04 -2.49
C PHE A 341 -12.68 -10.06 -1.77
N SER A 342 -14.00 -9.86 -1.66
CA SER A 342 -14.84 -10.77 -0.87
C SER A 342 -15.15 -12.07 -1.61
N GLY A 343 -14.66 -13.18 -1.05
CA GLY A 343 -15.06 -14.54 -1.36
C GLY A 343 -15.97 -15.13 -0.27
N ILE A 344 -16.41 -16.37 -0.50
CA ILE A 344 -17.16 -17.16 0.50
C ILE A 344 -16.47 -18.50 0.65
N LEU A 345 -16.06 -18.83 1.86
CA LEU A 345 -15.59 -20.14 2.26
C LEU A 345 -16.78 -20.98 2.73
N ARG A 346 -16.71 -22.28 2.49
CA ARG A 346 -17.64 -23.28 3.00
C ARG A 346 -16.89 -24.19 3.96
N SER A 347 -17.33 -24.26 5.21
CA SER A 347 -16.82 -25.16 6.24
C SER A 347 -17.82 -26.29 6.45
N ASP A 348 -17.43 -27.51 6.09
CA ASP A 348 -18.21 -28.72 6.35
C ASP A 348 -17.64 -29.45 7.57
N VAL A 349 -18.50 -29.75 8.54
CA VAL A 349 -18.18 -30.51 9.76
C VAL A 349 -19.00 -31.79 9.77
N MET A 350 -18.33 -32.92 9.55
CA MET A 350 -18.95 -34.24 9.50
C MET A 350 -18.71 -35.01 10.80
N CYS A 351 -19.78 -35.48 11.43
CA CYS A 351 -19.69 -36.39 12.57
C CYS A 351 -19.17 -37.75 12.11
N MET A 352 -18.07 -38.23 12.72
CA MET A 352 -17.45 -39.51 12.32
C MET A 352 -18.28 -40.75 12.71
N VAL A 353 -19.25 -40.61 13.62
CA VAL A 353 -20.08 -41.73 14.09
C VAL A 353 -21.32 -41.93 13.22
N CYS A 354 -22.06 -40.85 12.92
CA CYS A 354 -23.35 -40.93 12.24
C CYS A 354 -23.36 -40.35 10.81
N GLY A 355 -22.25 -39.75 10.37
CA GLY A 355 -22.11 -39.12 9.05
C GLY A 355 -22.87 -37.80 8.87
N PHE A 356 -23.59 -37.31 9.89
CA PHE A 356 -24.29 -36.02 9.79
C PHE A 356 -23.28 -34.89 9.55
N THR A 357 -23.53 -34.08 8.53
CA THR A 357 -22.66 -32.97 8.12
C THR A 357 -23.36 -31.65 8.35
N SER A 358 -22.72 -30.76 9.10
CA SER A 358 -23.12 -29.37 9.28
C SER A 358 -22.28 -28.47 8.37
N THR A 359 -22.93 -27.59 7.62
CA THR A 359 -22.27 -26.67 6.68
C THR A 359 -22.44 -25.24 7.14
N THR A 360 -21.34 -24.48 7.25
CA THR A 360 -21.34 -23.04 7.48
C THR A 360 -20.69 -22.31 6.31
N TYR A 361 -21.10 -21.06 6.09
CA TYR A 361 -20.58 -20.20 5.04
C TYR A 361 -19.96 -18.95 5.66
N ASP A 362 -18.67 -18.76 5.41
CA ASP A 362 -17.87 -17.73 6.06
C ASP A 362 -17.31 -16.78 4.98
N PRO A 363 -17.70 -15.49 4.97
CA PRO A 363 -17.09 -14.51 4.08
C PRO A 363 -15.60 -14.36 4.38
N CYS A 364 -14.79 -14.18 3.34
CA CYS A 364 -13.36 -13.91 3.47
C CYS A 364 -12.91 -12.80 2.51
N VAL A 365 -11.86 -12.07 2.86
CA VAL A 365 -11.19 -11.08 1.98
C VAL A 365 -9.78 -11.52 1.58
N ASP A 366 -9.24 -12.51 2.28
CA ASP A 366 -7.97 -13.16 2.03
C ASP A 366 -8.05 -14.64 2.46
N ILE A 367 -7.06 -15.42 2.04
CA ILE A 367 -6.85 -16.80 2.49
C ILE A 367 -5.44 -16.89 3.06
N SER A 368 -5.36 -17.16 4.37
CA SER A 368 -4.10 -17.32 5.09
C SER A 368 -3.66 -18.79 5.07
N LEU A 369 -2.55 -19.06 4.38
CA LEU A 369 -2.01 -20.40 4.09
C LEU A 369 -0.91 -20.81 5.06
N ASP A 370 -1.02 -22.03 5.59
CA ASP A 370 0.00 -22.62 6.44
C ASP A 370 1.12 -23.25 5.61
N LEU A 371 2.36 -23.06 6.06
CA LEU A 371 3.53 -23.72 5.48
C LEU A 371 3.74 -25.10 6.11
N GLU A 372 4.43 -25.99 5.39
CA GLU A 372 4.83 -27.26 5.99
C GLU A 372 5.97 -27.04 7.00
N PRO A 373 5.91 -27.69 8.18
CA PRO A 373 7.05 -27.71 9.08
C PRO A 373 8.21 -28.44 8.38
N ASN A 374 9.43 -27.91 8.48
CA ASN A 374 10.62 -28.62 8.00
C ASN A 374 10.71 -29.93 8.79
N GLN A 375 10.58 -31.08 8.11
CA GLN A 375 10.88 -32.36 8.74
C GLN A 375 12.37 -32.40 9.08
N GLY A 376 12.70 -32.06 10.33
CA GLY A 376 13.99 -32.40 10.92
C GLY A 376 14.12 -33.92 10.94
N GLY A 377 15.22 -34.43 10.39
CA GLY A 377 15.40 -35.85 10.14
C GLY A 377 15.24 -36.73 11.37
N SER A 378 14.35 -37.71 11.27
CA SER A 378 14.44 -39.03 11.90
C SER A 378 13.22 -39.86 11.50
N GLY A 379 13.37 -40.76 10.53
CA GLY A 379 12.32 -41.70 10.12
C GLY A 379 12.71 -42.53 8.92
N LYS A 380 13.15 -43.76 9.15
CA LYS A 380 13.51 -44.76 8.14
C LYS A 380 12.29 -45.11 7.27
N SER A 381 12.41 -45.11 5.94
CA SER A 381 12.22 -46.32 5.09
C SER A 381 12.10 -46.02 3.58
N SER A 382 12.77 -46.89 2.83
CA SER A 382 12.48 -47.39 1.47
C SER A 382 12.37 -46.44 0.27
N SER A 383 13.48 -46.40 -0.47
CA SER A 383 13.59 -46.58 -1.92
C SER A 383 12.34 -46.45 -2.80
N ALA A 384 12.37 -45.44 -3.67
CA ALA A 384 12.15 -45.62 -5.11
C ALA A 384 12.93 -44.53 -5.87
N LYS A 385 13.87 -44.97 -6.71
CA LYS A 385 14.63 -44.12 -7.63
C LYS A 385 13.69 -43.63 -8.74
N SER A 386 13.81 -42.37 -9.14
CA SER A 386 13.96 -42.06 -10.56
C SER A 386 14.82 -40.83 -10.75
N LEU A 387 15.74 -40.97 -11.70
CA LEU A 387 16.79 -40.05 -12.10
C LEU A 387 16.17 -38.95 -12.98
N ASN A 388 16.58 -37.70 -12.79
CA ASN A 388 17.18 -36.93 -13.88
C ASN A 388 17.90 -35.69 -13.36
N SER A 389 19.18 -35.66 -13.71
CA SER A 389 20.17 -34.65 -13.37
C SER A 389 20.21 -33.63 -14.50
N PHE A 390 20.06 -32.35 -14.18
CA PHE A 390 20.62 -31.27 -14.98
C PHE A 390 21.39 -30.33 -14.06
N ASN A 391 22.70 -30.32 -14.28
CA ASN A 391 23.67 -29.46 -13.63
C ASN A 391 23.48 -28.02 -14.11
N VAL A 392 23.33 -27.08 -13.18
CA VAL A 392 23.75 -25.70 -13.39
C VAL A 392 24.61 -25.33 -12.20
N GLU A 393 25.91 -25.17 -12.47
CA GLU A 393 26.91 -24.78 -11.48
C GLU A 393 26.54 -23.44 -10.86
N ALA A 394 26.59 -23.43 -9.53
CA ALA A 394 26.37 -22.28 -8.68
C ALA A 394 27.69 -21.53 -8.48
N ASP A 395 27.64 -20.21 -8.56
CA ASP A 395 28.58 -19.34 -7.86
C ASP A 395 27.79 -18.44 -6.91
N CYS A 396 27.51 -18.98 -5.72
CA CYS A 396 27.12 -18.18 -4.55
C CYS A 396 27.57 -18.87 -3.26
N MET A 397 28.73 -18.43 -2.76
CA MET A 397 29.32 -18.83 -1.50
C MET A 397 28.51 -18.27 -0.31
N ARG A 398 27.82 -19.16 0.43
CA ARG A 398 27.66 -19.21 1.92
C ARG A 398 26.53 -20.19 2.30
N PRO A 399 26.82 -21.37 2.88
CA PRO A 399 25.81 -22.36 3.22
C PRO A 399 25.32 -22.19 4.67
N ASN A 400 24.22 -21.47 4.90
CA ASN A 400 23.44 -21.65 6.14
C ASN A 400 21.97 -21.20 6.11
N GLN A 401 21.30 -21.20 4.95
CA GLN A 401 19.86 -20.94 4.87
C GLN A 401 19.13 -22.19 4.36
N ASN A 402 18.40 -22.85 5.27
CA ASN A 402 17.47 -23.94 4.95
C ASN A 402 16.27 -23.41 4.16
N CYS A 403 16.45 -23.14 2.87
CA CYS A 403 15.36 -22.74 1.97
C CYS A 403 14.61 -23.99 1.48
N GLY A 404 13.42 -24.24 2.02
CA GLY A 404 12.54 -25.32 1.56
C GLY A 404 11.67 -24.84 0.39
N ILE A 405 11.47 -25.66 -0.63
CA ILE A 405 10.55 -25.35 -1.73
C ILE A 405 9.12 -25.74 -1.30
N SER A 406 8.14 -24.84 -1.46
CA SER A 406 6.71 -25.15 -1.33
C SER A 406 5.97 -24.63 -2.54
N THR A 407 5.04 -25.42 -3.07
CA THR A 407 4.16 -24.95 -4.13
C THR A 407 2.89 -24.33 -3.54
N LEU A 408 2.35 -23.31 -4.21
CA LEU A 408 1.10 -22.67 -3.79
C LEU A 408 -0.05 -23.68 -3.85
N LYS A 409 -0.04 -24.52 -4.88
CA LYS A 409 -0.93 -25.67 -5.03
C LYS A 409 -0.92 -26.57 -3.79
N GLY A 410 0.26 -26.97 -3.30
CA GLY A 410 0.35 -27.80 -2.10
C GLY A 410 -0.20 -27.12 -0.85
N CYS A 411 0.01 -25.81 -0.69
CA CYS A 411 -0.59 -25.04 0.40
C CYS A 411 -2.12 -24.98 0.30
N LEU A 412 -2.68 -24.81 -0.90
CA LEU A 412 -4.13 -24.78 -1.15
C LEU A 412 -4.78 -26.15 -0.96
N GLU A 413 -4.14 -27.21 -1.44
CA GLU A 413 -4.56 -28.60 -1.21
C GLU A 413 -4.61 -28.89 0.30
N ARG A 414 -3.60 -28.45 1.06
CA ARG A 414 -3.60 -28.59 2.51
C ARG A 414 -4.71 -27.78 3.17
N PHE A 415 -4.91 -26.53 2.75
CA PHE A 415 -5.98 -25.68 3.27
C PHE A 415 -7.37 -26.30 3.06
N THR A 416 -7.57 -27.00 1.94
CA THR A 416 -8.86 -27.65 1.59
C THR A 416 -8.97 -29.11 2.01
N ARG A 417 -7.92 -29.66 2.62
CA ARG A 417 -7.90 -31.06 3.08
C ARG A 417 -8.79 -31.23 4.30
N ALA A 418 -9.55 -32.32 4.29
CA ALA A 418 -10.26 -32.80 5.47
C ALA A 418 -9.30 -33.08 6.64
N GLU A 419 -9.56 -32.50 7.79
CA GLU A 419 -8.81 -32.71 9.03
C GLU A 419 -9.69 -33.24 10.16
N LYS A 420 -9.15 -34.17 10.95
CA LYS A 420 -9.83 -34.66 12.14
C LYS A 420 -9.61 -33.66 13.28
N LEU A 421 -10.70 -33.17 13.89
CA LEU A 421 -10.59 -32.33 15.07
C LEU A 421 -10.05 -33.15 16.25
N GLY A 422 -9.13 -32.55 17.03
CA GLY A 422 -8.49 -33.21 18.17
C GLY A 422 -9.48 -33.73 19.22
N SER A 423 -9.04 -34.66 20.06
CA SER A 423 -9.89 -35.28 21.10
C SER A 423 -10.43 -34.26 22.13
N ASP A 424 -9.76 -33.11 22.23
CA ASP A 424 -10.10 -31.93 23.03
C ASP A 424 -11.14 -31.01 22.36
N GLN A 425 -11.36 -31.15 21.05
CA GLN A 425 -12.25 -30.31 20.24
C GLN A 425 -13.51 -31.05 19.74
N LYS A 426 -14.06 -31.96 20.55
CA LYS A 426 -15.29 -32.69 20.21
C LYS A 426 -16.49 -31.74 20.07
N LEU A 427 -17.18 -31.82 18.93
CA LEU A 427 -18.34 -30.98 18.62
C LEU A 427 -19.64 -31.71 18.96
N PHE A 428 -20.64 -30.95 19.42
CA PHE A 428 -21.96 -31.50 19.72
C PHE A 428 -22.67 -31.92 18.43
N CYS A 429 -22.95 -33.21 18.28
CA CYS A 429 -23.68 -33.73 17.14
C CYS A 429 -25.18 -33.68 17.42
N GLN A 430 -25.95 -32.94 16.60
CA GLN A 430 -27.41 -32.84 16.73
C GLN A 430 -28.14 -34.17 16.52
N LYS A 431 -27.56 -35.10 15.75
CA LYS A 431 -28.18 -36.42 15.52
C LYS A 431 -27.89 -37.41 16.65
N CYS A 432 -26.68 -37.37 17.21
CA CYS A 432 -26.29 -38.24 18.32
C CYS A 432 -26.63 -37.66 19.70
N GLN A 433 -26.98 -36.36 19.77
CA GLN A 433 -27.23 -35.61 21.01
C GLN A 433 -26.08 -35.68 22.03
N VAL A 434 -24.84 -35.85 21.55
CA VAL A 434 -23.62 -35.95 22.37
C VAL A 434 -22.43 -35.37 21.61
N ARG A 435 -21.37 -34.97 22.34
CA ARG A 435 -20.12 -34.51 21.75
C ARG A 435 -19.37 -35.65 21.08
N GLN A 436 -19.11 -35.52 19.78
CA GLN A 436 -18.48 -36.53 18.95
C GLN A 436 -17.23 -36.01 18.27
N GLU A 437 -16.35 -36.95 17.91
CA GLU A 437 -15.26 -36.67 16.99
C GLU A 437 -15.82 -36.32 15.62
N SER A 438 -15.26 -35.27 15.03
CA SER A 438 -15.74 -34.71 13.78
C SER A 438 -14.58 -34.43 12.85
N LEU A 439 -14.84 -34.54 11.55
CA LEU A 439 -13.94 -34.20 10.47
C LEU A 439 -14.37 -32.84 9.92
N LYS A 440 -13.43 -31.89 9.86
CA LYS A 440 -13.65 -30.54 9.33
C LYS A 440 -12.98 -30.42 7.97
N GLN A 441 -13.67 -29.83 6.99
CA GLN A 441 -13.11 -29.54 5.69
C GLN A 441 -13.48 -28.12 5.25
N MET A 442 -12.50 -27.38 4.75
CA MET A 442 -12.71 -26.08 4.14
C MET A 442 -12.75 -26.21 2.61
N SER A 443 -13.64 -25.48 1.97
CA SER A 443 -13.68 -25.35 0.51
C SER A 443 -14.02 -23.92 0.10
N ILE A 444 -13.67 -23.52 -1.12
CA ILE A 444 -14.02 -22.20 -1.64
C ILE A 444 -15.37 -22.32 -2.36
N ARG A 445 -16.39 -21.62 -1.86
CA ARG A 445 -17.74 -21.60 -2.45
C ARG A 445 -17.88 -20.53 -3.52
N LYS A 446 -17.30 -19.35 -3.29
CA LYS A 446 -17.29 -18.20 -4.21
C LYS A 446 -15.90 -17.58 -4.22
N LEU A 447 -15.31 -17.46 -5.40
CA LEU A 447 -14.04 -16.76 -5.60
C LEU A 447 -14.26 -15.24 -5.73
N PRO A 448 -13.35 -14.40 -5.18
CA PRO A 448 -13.36 -12.96 -5.40
C PRO A 448 -12.81 -12.59 -6.79
N LEU A 449 -13.05 -11.35 -7.23
CA LEU A 449 -12.43 -10.82 -8.46
C LEU A 449 -10.91 -10.76 -8.35
N VAL A 450 -10.43 -10.50 -7.13
CA VAL A 450 -9.01 -10.50 -6.78
C VAL A 450 -8.82 -11.39 -5.56
N SER A 451 -8.09 -12.49 -5.73
CA SER A 451 -7.74 -13.41 -4.66
C SER A 451 -6.43 -13.00 -4.01
N CYS A 452 -6.47 -12.81 -2.69
CA CYS A 452 -5.31 -12.49 -1.87
C CYS A 452 -4.91 -13.70 -1.04
N PHE A 453 -3.69 -14.19 -1.23
CA PHE A 453 -3.11 -15.25 -0.41
C PHE A 453 -2.06 -14.66 0.52
N HIS A 454 -2.22 -14.90 1.81
CA HIS A 454 -1.24 -14.55 2.83
C HIS A 454 -0.53 -15.83 3.30
N VAL A 455 0.80 -15.83 3.30
CA VAL A 455 1.56 -16.99 3.75
C VAL A 455 1.91 -16.81 5.22
N LYS A 456 1.40 -17.68 6.09
CA LYS A 456 1.74 -17.69 7.52
C LYS A 456 3.18 -18.19 7.72
N ARG A 457 4.12 -17.26 7.60
CA ARG A 457 5.57 -17.55 7.66
C ARG A 457 6.10 -17.74 9.08
N PHE A 458 5.25 -17.70 10.10
CA PHE A 458 5.70 -17.66 11.49
C PHE A 458 5.05 -18.77 12.30
N GLU A 459 5.88 -19.70 12.77
CA GLU A 459 5.49 -20.73 13.73
C GLU A 459 5.91 -20.27 15.14
N HIS A 460 4.95 -20.18 16.06
CA HIS A 460 5.24 -19.90 17.47
C HIS A 460 5.38 -21.23 18.23
N SER A 461 6.62 -21.64 18.53
CA SER A 461 6.85 -22.82 19.35
C SER A 461 6.73 -22.45 20.83
N SER A 462 5.62 -22.84 21.46
CA SER A 462 5.41 -22.72 22.91
C SER A 462 6.51 -23.43 23.72
N ILE A 463 7.10 -24.48 23.15
CA ILE A 463 8.15 -25.31 23.77
C ILE A 463 9.51 -24.61 23.74
N ARG A 464 9.79 -23.81 22.70
CA ARG A 464 11.09 -23.14 22.52
C ARG A 464 11.06 -21.64 22.81
N LYS A 465 9.89 -21.04 23.10
CA LYS A 465 9.68 -19.58 23.20
C LYS A 465 10.37 -18.82 22.05
N MET A 466 10.31 -19.40 20.86
CA MET A 466 10.94 -18.87 19.66
C MET A 466 9.96 -18.95 18.50
N SER A 467 9.92 -17.86 17.76
CA SER A 467 9.17 -17.69 16.54
C SER A 467 10.13 -17.82 15.35
N ARG A 468 9.86 -18.75 14.44
CA ARG A 468 10.76 -19.06 13.32
C ARG A 468 10.12 -18.58 12.02
N LYS A 469 10.86 -17.74 11.28
CA LYS A 469 10.52 -17.42 9.88
C LYS A 469 10.71 -18.66 9.03
N VAL A 470 9.68 -19.06 8.30
CA VAL A 470 9.72 -20.14 7.34
C VAL A 470 9.88 -19.53 5.94
N ASP A 471 11.09 -19.63 5.43
CA ASP A 471 11.45 -19.13 4.12
C ASP A 471 11.19 -20.20 3.06
N ARG A 472 10.09 -20.03 2.31
CA ARG A 472 9.80 -20.83 1.14
C ARG A 472 9.61 -20.00 -0.12
N ILE A 473 10.07 -20.59 -1.22
CA ILE A 473 9.94 -20.08 -2.59
C ILE A 473 8.73 -20.77 -3.22
N PHE A 474 7.90 -19.98 -3.89
CA PHE A 474 6.73 -20.45 -4.64
C PHE A 474 7.02 -20.31 -6.14
N PRO A 475 7.43 -21.39 -6.83
CA PRO A 475 7.53 -21.35 -8.28
C PRO A 475 6.13 -21.12 -8.87
N PHE A 476 5.99 -20.16 -9.77
CA PHE A 476 4.78 -20.00 -10.58
C PHE A 476 4.86 -20.96 -11.77
N ASP A 477 3.75 -21.57 -12.15
CA ASP A 477 3.73 -22.39 -13.37
C ASP A 477 3.86 -21.45 -14.58
N GLY A 478 4.98 -21.57 -15.29
CA GLY A 478 5.17 -21.00 -16.62
C GLY A 478 5.71 -22.12 -17.48
N ASP A 479 4.93 -22.47 -18.51
CA ASP A 479 5.19 -23.51 -19.52
C ASP A 479 5.40 -24.93 -18.99
N GLU A 480 4.32 -25.58 -18.54
CA GLU A 480 4.14 -26.97 -18.96
C GLU A 480 3.21 -26.97 -20.17
N GLN A 481 3.81 -27.21 -21.33
CA GLN A 481 3.15 -27.42 -22.60
C GLN A 481 2.50 -28.81 -22.61
N ASP A 482 1.64 -29.08 -21.64
CA ASP A 482 0.79 -30.27 -21.61
C ASP A 482 -0.49 -29.97 -22.38
N ALA A 483 -0.41 -30.30 -23.67
CA ALA A 483 -1.50 -30.29 -24.61
C ALA A 483 -2.54 -31.39 -24.26
N SER A 484 -3.26 -31.28 -23.14
CA SER A 484 -4.48 -32.06 -22.90
C SER A 484 -5.38 -31.65 -21.72
N ASN A 485 -5.27 -30.46 -21.12
CA ASN A 485 -6.30 -30.00 -20.16
C ASN A 485 -6.67 -28.53 -20.33
N ASP A 486 -7.88 -28.33 -20.84
CA ASP A 486 -8.55 -27.10 -21.24
C ASP A 486 -9.04 -26.26 -20.04
N LEU A 487 -8.21 -26.15 -18.99
CA LEU A 487 -8.46 -25.26 -17.86
C LEU A 487 -7.39 -24.16 -17.87
N SER A 488 -7.50 -23.26 -18.86
CA SER A 488 -6.78 -22.00 -18.82
C SER A 488 -7.05 -21.37 -17.44
N THR A 489 -6.01 -21.18 -16.63
CA THR A 489 -6.18 -20.67 -15.26
C THR A 489 -6.92 -19.34 -15.33
N GLU A 490 -8.14 -19.25 -14.79
CA GLU A 490 -8.96 -18.03 -14.85
C GLU A 490 -8.36 -16.84 -14.10
N PHE A 491 -7.21 -17.01 -13.43
CA PHE A 491 -6.55 -16.01 -12.62
C PHE A 491 -5.11 -15.78 -13.08
N GLU A 492 -4.66 -14.54 -12.97
CA GLU A 492 -3.30 -14.11 -13.26
C GLU A 492 -2.68 -13.44 -12.03
N LEU A 493 -1.47 -13.85 -11.69
CA LEU A 493 -0.68 -13.18 -10.66
C LEU A 493 -0.18 -11.82 -11.19
N PHE A 494 -0.50 -10.75 -10.46
CA PHE A 494 -0.05 -9.41 -10.81
C PHE A 494 0.75 -8.69 -9.73
N ALA A 495 0.69 -9.13 -8.46
CA ALA A 495 1.49 -8.56 -7.40
C ALA A 495 1.99 -9.60 -6.39
N VAL A 496 3.24 -9.48 -5.98
CA VAL A 496 3.87 -10.30 -4.92
C VAL A 496 4.54 -9.36 -3.92
N VAL A 497 4.07 -9.38 -2.68
CA VAL A 497 4.69 -8.68 -1.56
C VAL A 497 5.66 -9.63 -0.88
N THR A 498 6.86 -9.16 -0.59
CA THR A 498 7.92 -9.95 0.06
C THR A 498 8.39 -9.25 1.32
N HIS A 499 8.88 -10.04 2.28
CA HIS A 499 9.41 -9.54 3.53
C HIS A 499 10.81 -10.10 3.79
N SER A 500 11.80 -9.21 3.83
CA SER A 500 13.17 -9.53 4.23
C SER A 500 13.42 -9.05 5.65
N GLY A 501 13.95 -9.90 6.52
CA GLY A 501 14.23 -9.54 7.92
C GLY A 501 13.67 -10.54 8.93
N ARG A 502 13.70 -10.13 10.20
CA ARG A 502 13.15 -10.84 11.35
C ARG A 502 11.71 -10.39 11.62
N LEU A 503 11.06 -11.03 12.59
CA LEU A 503 9.67 -10.76 12.97
C LEU A 503 9.41 -9.34 13.48
N ASP A 504 10.39 -8.79 14.18
CA ASP A 504 10.37 -7.50 14.86
C ASP A 504 11.01 -6.38 14.04
N ALA A 505 11.74 -6.72 12.98
CA ALA A 505 12.41 -5.78 12.11
C ALA A 505 12.65 -6.38 10.73
N GLY A 506 12.15 -5.72 9.70
CA GLY A 506 12.39 -6.12 8.32
C GLY A 506 12.08 -5.03 7.32
N HIS A 507 11.91 -5.44 6.07
CA HIS A 507 11.64 -4.55 4.97
C HIS A 507 10.72 -5.23 3.98
N TYR A 508 9.67 -4.51 3.58
CA TYR A 508 8.68 -4.97 2.64
C TYR A 508 8.93 -4.40 1.25
N VAL A 509 8.87 -5.26 0.25
CA VAL A 509 9.04 -4.90 -1.17
C VAL A 509 7.94 -5.56 -1.98
N THR A 510 7.42 -4.83 -2.98
CA THR A 510 6.37 -5.34 -3.88
C THR A 510 6.91 -5.53 -5.28
N TYR A 511 6.69 -6.71 -5.85
CA TYR A 511 6.88 -7.00 -7.27
C TYR A 511 5.54 -6.88 -7.99
N LEU A 512 5.49 -6.10 -9.08
CA LEU A 512 4.29 -5.87 -9.88
C LEU A 512 4.50 -6.39 -11.31
N ARG A 513 3.50 -7.06 -11.87
CA ARG A 513 3.46 -7.46 -13.27
C ARG A 513 2.57 -6.50 -14.06
N LEU A 514 3.16 -5.77 -15.00
CA LEU A 514 2.45 -4.85 -15.89
C LEU A 514 2.92 -5.08 -17.33
N SER A 515 1.98 -5.25 -18.27
CA SER A 515 2.31 -5.46 -19.69
C SER A 515 3.34 -6.59 -19.89
N ASN A 516 3.17 -7.69 -19.15
CA ASN A 516 4.07 -8.85 -19.15
C ASN A 516 5.52 -8.57 -18.68
N GLN A 517 5.77 -7.44 -18.00
CA GLN A 517 7.06 -7.08 -17.42
C GLN A 517 6.95 -6.96 -15.90
N TRP A 518 8.02 -7.32 -15.19
CA TRP A 518 8.07 -7.27 -13.74
C TRP A 518 8.82 -6.04 -13.24
N TYR A 519 8.26 -5.40 -12.21
CA TYR A 519 8.83 -4.21 -11.58
C TYR A 519 8.92 -4.43 -10.07
N LYS A 520 10.12 -4.24 -9.51
CA LYS A 520 10.38 -4.21 -8.08
C LYS A 520 10.18 -2.78 -7.56
N CYS A 521 9.20 -2.61 -6.68
CA CYS A 521 8.85 -1.37 -5.99
C CYS A 521 9.39 -1.42 -4.57
N GLU A 522 10.46 -0.68 -4.32
CA GLU A 522 11.14 -0.54 -3.04
C GLU A 522 11.05 0.91 -2.59
N ASP A 523 9.97 1.22 -1.87
CA ASP A 523 9.59 2.58 -1.50
C ASP A 523 9.66 3.55 -2.70
N ALA A 524 10.60 4.50 -2.67
CA ALA A 524 10.75 5.53 -3.68
C ALA A 524 11.32 5.00 -5.00
N TRP A 525 11.91 3.81 -4.99
CA TRP A 525 12.65 3.25 -6.12
C TRP A 525 11.84 2.19 -6.84
N ILE A 526 11.71 2.36 -8.16
CA ILE A 526 11.10 1.37 -9.04
C ILE A 526 12.15 0.89 -10.03
N THR A 527 12.36 -0.42 -10.08
CA THR A 527 13.33 -1.06 -10.97
C THR A 527 12.66 -2.18 -11.75
N GLN A 528 12.95 -2.29 -13.04
CA GLN A 528 12.50 -3.45 -13.82
C GLN A 528 13.36 -4.66 -13.44
N VAL A 529 12.73 -5.82 -13.29
CA VAL A 529 13.39 -7.07 -12.89
C VAL A 529 12.92 -8.22 -13.77
N ASN A 530 13.76 -9.25 -13.88
CA ASN A 530 13.40 -10.47 -14.59
C ASN A 530 12.45 -11.32 -13.75
N GLU A 531 11.61 -12.10 -14.42
CA GLU A 531 10.67 -13.02 -13.75
C GLU A 531 11.39 -14.04 -12.84
N SER A 532 12.60 -14.47 -13.20
CA SER A 532 13.41 -15.37 -12.38
C SER A 532 13.69 -14.82 -10.98
N ILE A 533 13.87 -13.51 -10.85
CA ILE A 533 14.08 -12.83 -9.55
C ILE A 533 12.81 -12.91 -8.71
N VAL A 534 11.64 -12.67 -9.33
CA VAL A 534 10.34 -12.74 -8.66
C VAL A 534 10.02 -14.17 -8.23
N ARG A 535 10.32 -15.16 -9.08
CA ARG A 535 10.17 -16.59 -8.78
C ARG A 535 11.05 -17.05 -7.64
N ALA A 536 12.26 -16.51 -7.51
CA ALA A 536 13.16 -16.81 -6.40
C ALA A 536 12.78 -16.06 -5.11
N ALA A 537 11.86 -15.10 -5.18
CA ALA A 537 11.50 -14.26 -4.06
C ALA A 537 10.59 -14.98 -3.05
N GLN A 538 10.75 -14.62 -1.78
CA GLN A 538 9.99 -15.19 -0.68
C GLN A 538 8.65 -14.45 -0.52
N GLY A 539 7.64 -14.86 -1.29
CA GLY A 539 6.28 -14.25 -1.29
C GLY A 539 5.59 -14.29 0.08
N TYR A 540 5.43 -13.14 0.72
CA TYR A 540 4.64 -12.96 1.94
C TYR A 540 3.14 -12.89 1.64
N MET A 541 2.76 -12.08 0.65
CA MET A 541 1.41 -12.01 0.12
C MET A 541 1.42 -12.08 -1.41
N MET A 542 0.43 -12.73 -2.01
CA MET A 542 0.28 -12.85 -3.46
C MET A 542 -1.13 -12.41 -3.87
N PHE A 543 -1.21 -11.59 -4.91
CA PHE A 543 -2.46 -11.06 -5.44
C PHE A 543 -2.69 -11.60 -6.86
N TYR A 544 -3.83 -12.26 -7.02
CA TYR A 544 -4.28 -12.85 -8.28
C TYR A 544 -5.56 -12.17 -8.74
N VAL A 545 -5.62 -11.74 -10.00
CA VAL A 545 -6.81 -11.11 -10.60
C VAL A 545 -7.45 -12.06 -11.62
N GLN A 546 -8.78 -12.09 -11.69
CA GLN A 546 -9.48 -12.89 -12.69
C GLN A 546 -9.22 -12.36 -14.13
N LYS A 547 -8.77 -13.21 -15.07
CA LYS A 547 -8.37 -12.88 -16.45
C LYS A 547 -9.45 -12.17 -17.26
N VAL A 548 -10.73 -12.44 -17.00
CA VAL A 548 -11.88 -11.76 -17.65
C VAL A 548 -11.83 -10.24 -17.45
N LEU A 549 -11.13 -9.77 -16.41
CA LEU A 549 -10.94 -8.35 -16.11
C LEU A 549 -9.69 -7.74 -16.75
N TYR A 550 -8.80 -8.57 -17.30
CA TYR A 550 -7.59 -8.16 -18.02
C TYR A 550 -7.83 -8.11 -19.54
N TYR A 551 -8.75 -8.95 -20.07
CA TYR A 551 -8.96 -9.15 -21.52
C TYR A 551 -10.26 -8.57 -22.12
N LYS A 552 -11.13 -7.92 -21.35
CA LYS A 552 -12.33 -7.25 -21.93
C LYS A 552 -12.04 -5.97 -22.74
N GLU A 553 -10.77 -5.65 -22.98
CA GLU A 553 -10.33 -4.55 -23.84
C GLU A 553 -9.88 -5.01 -25.25
N SER A 554 -9.72 -6.31 -25.52
CA SER A 554 -9.15 -6.81 -26.79
C SER A 554 -10.08 -7.63 -27.69
N GLU A 555 -11.28 -8.03 -27.26
CA GLU A 555 -12.15 -8.94 -28.05
C GLU A 555 -13.40 -8.31 -28.71
N ASN A 556 -13.49 -6.98 -28.83
CA ASN A 556 -14.61 -6.34 -29.55
C ASN A 556 -14.25 -5.76 -30.93
N GLN A 557 -13.18 -6.24 -31.57
CA GLN A 557 -12.91 -5.99 -32.98
C GLN A 557 -12.88 -7.32 -33.76
N GLY A 558 -14.06 -7.78 -34.14
CA GLY A 558 -14.21 -8.97 -34.94
C GLY A 558 -15.65 -9.42 -35.03
N THR A 559 -16.51 -8.59 -35.64
CA THR A 559 -17.73 -8.94 -36.41
C THR A 559 -18.70 -7.76 -36.42
N SER A 560 -18.57 -6.91 -37.44
CA SER A 560 -19.65 -6.18 -38.14
C SER A 560 -19.04 -5.49 -39.34
#